data_AF-A0A497ELG4-F1
#
_entry.id   AF-A0A497ELG4-F1
#
_cell.length_a   1.000
_cell.length_b   1.000
_cell.length_c   1.000
_cell.angle_alpha   90.00
_cell.angle_beta   90.00
_cell.angle_gamma   90.00
#
_symmetry.space_group_name_H-M   'P 1'
#
loop_
_entity.id
_entity.type
_entity.pdbx_description
1 polymer ?
#
loop_
_entity_poly.entity_id
_entity_poly.type
_entity_poly.pdbx_seq_one_letter_code
_entity_poly.pdbx_strand_id
1 'polypeptide(L)'
;MRRIGEVIDYCTKMRALPKEFRHRVIYEFGLFLVSMVNYLVFNVQSNYEDIREFQLKINRNDYDPEDINTYIELFRKYCEEVNE
;
A
#
# COMPACT_ATOMS: atom_id res chain seq x y z
N MET A 1 7.21 5.99 -14.73
CA MET A 1 6.21 6.65 -13.86
C MET A 1 4.92 5.86 -13.94
N ARG A 2 4.53 5.15 -12.88
CA ARG A 2 3.23 4.46 -12.83
C ARG A 2 2.20 5.42 -12.27
N ARG A 3 1.03 5.51 -12.91
CA ARG A 3 -0.05 6.37 -12.40
C ARG A 3 -0.76 5.66 -11.26
N ILE A 4 -1.15 6.39 -10.21
CA ILE A 4 -1.91 5.84 -9.05
C ILE A 4 -3.11 4.99 -9.51
N GLY A 5 -3.82 5.45 -10.54
CA GLY A 5 -4.93 4.71 -11.14
C GLY A 5 -4.57 3.32 -11.67
N GLU A 6 -3.37 3.15 -12.24
CA GLU A 6 -2.89 1.87 -12.78
C GLU A 6 -2.62 0.86 -11.65
N VAL A 7 -2.07 1.33 -10.52
CA VAL A 7 -1.84 0.46 -9.36
C VAL A 7 -3.14 0.06 -8.68
N ILE A 8 -4.09 0.99 -8.57
CA ILE A 8 -5.44 0.66 -8.07
C ILE A 8 -6.12 -0.36 -8.98
N ASP A 9 -6.07 -0.17 -10.30
CA ASP A 9 -6.65 -1.10 -11.27
C ASP A 9 -5.95 -2.47 -11.23
N TYR A 10 -4.64 -2.49 -11.03
CA TYR A 10 -3.85 -3.70 -10.84
C TYR A 10 -4.29 -4.46 -9.57
N CYS A 11 -4.29 -3.81 -8.40
CA CYS A 11 -4.72 -4.41 -7.14
C CYS A 11 -6.17 -4.91 -7.19
N THR A 12 -7.07 -4.17 -7.87
CA THR A 12 -8.47 -4.58 -8.03
C THR A 12 -8.58 -5.87 -8.83
N LYS A 13 -7.85 -5.96 -9.97
CA LYS A 13 -7.85 -7.14 -10.84
C LYS A 13 -7.25 -8.38 -10.17
N MET A 14 -6.14 -8.19 -9.45
CA MET A 14 -5.45 -9.29 -8.76
C MET A 14 -6.35 -10.00 -7.75
N ARG A 15 -7.22 -9.24 -7.09
CA ARG A 15 -8.19 -9.75 -6.10
C ARG A 15 -9.47 -10.31 -6.73
N ALA A 16 -9.51 -10.42 -8.06
CA ALA A 16 -10.70 -10.81 -8.83
C ALA A 16 -11.97 -10.00 -8.47
N LEU A 17 -11.81 -8.75 -8.03
CA LEU A 17 -12.93 -7.92 -7.61
C LEU A 17 -13.67 -7.34 -8.83
N PRO A 18 -15.02 -7.30 -8.82
CA PRO A 18 -15.78 -6.58 -9.82
C PRO A 18 -15.41 -5.10 -9.85
N LYS A 19 -15.51 -4.45 -11.02
CA LYS A 19 -15.11 -3.04 -11.19
C LYS A 19 -15.81 -2.08 -10.22
N GLU A 20 -17.05 -2.36 -9.86
CA GLU A 20 -17.77 -1.56 -8.86
C GLU A 20 -17.06 -1.49 -7.51
N PHE A 21 -16.24 -2.48 -7.14
CA PHE A 21 -15.47 -2.50 -5.89
C PHE A 21 -14.14 -1.75 -5.95
N ARG A 22 -13.83 -1.03 -7.04
CA ARG A 22 -12.62 -0.19 -7.13
C ARG A 22 -12.51 0.80 -5.97
N HIS A 23 -13.64 1.31 -5.48
CA HIS A 23 -13.69 2.24 -4.33
C HIS A 23 -13.13 1.59 -3.05
N ARG A 24 -13.26 0.28 -2.88
CA ARG A 24 -12.67 -0.45 -1.75
C ARG A 24 -11.15 -0.40 -1.80
N VAL A 25 -10.55 -0.64 -2.97
CA VAL A 25 -9.09 -0.56 -3.14
C VAL A 25 -8.58 0.87 -2.97
N ILE A 26 -9.37 1.88 -3.38
CA ILE A 26 -9.07 3.30 -3.11
C ILE A 26 -9.06 3.59 -1.60
N TYR A 27 -10.06 3.09 -0.87
CA TYR A 27 -10.14 3.25 0.58
C TYR A 27 -8.95 2.61 1.29
N GLU A 28 -8.61 1.37 0.90
CA GLU A 28 -7.45 0.66 1.44
C GLU A 28 -6.14 1.38 1.11
N PHE A 29 -5.99 1.94 -0.10
CA PHE A 29 -4.83 2.76 -0.43
C PHE A 29 -4.70 3.97 0.50
N GLY A 30 -5.81 4.63 0.84
CA GLY A 30 -5.82 5.73 1.81
C GLY A 30 -5.38 5.30 3.20
N LEU A 31 -5.91 4.18 3.71
CA LEU A 31 -5.49 3.62 5.01
C LEU A 31 -4.01 3.22 5.02
N PHE A 32 -3.56 2.60 3.93
CA PHE A 32 -2.18 2.19 3.74
C PHE A 32 -1.24 3.39 3.73
N LEU A 33 -1.59 4.46 2.99
CA LEU A 33 -0.81 5.70 2.94
C LEU A 33 -0.58 6.28 4.32
N VAL A 34 -1.65 6.47 5.11
CA VAL A 34 -1.54 7.02 6.47
C VAL A 34 -0.65 6.14 7.34
N SER A 35 -0.84 4.82 7.28
CA SER A 35 -0.04 3.88 8.05
C SER A 35 1.44 3.89 7.65
N MET A 36 1.73 4.01 6.36
CA MET A 36 3.09 3.99 5.83
C MET A 36 3.84 5.30 6.07
N VAL A 37 3.16 6.45 5.98
CA VAL A 37 3.76 7.74 6.38
C VAL A 37 4.16 7.68 7.85
N ASN A 38 3.25 7.19 8.71
CA ASN A 38 3.52 7.04 10.14
C ASN A 38 4.74 6.15 10.43
N TYR A 39 4.87 5.06 9.67
CA TYR A 39 5.98 4.14 9.82
C TYR A 39 7.31 4.71 9.29
N LEU A 40 7.32 5.21 8.05
CA LEU A 40 8.56 5.69 7.41
C LEU A 40 9.10 6.96 8.08
N VAL A 41 8.23 7.89 8.49
CA VAL A 41 8.64 9.18 9.06
C VAL A 41 8.81 9.10 10.58
N PHE A 42 7.86 8.50 11.28
CA PHE A 42 7.80 8.56 12.75
C PHE A 42 8.15 7.24 13.44
N ASN A 43 8.48 6.19 12.69
CA ASN A 43 8.70 4.84 13.23
C ASN A 43 7.49 4.25 13.97
N VAL A 44 6.28 4.68 13.64
CA VAL A 44 5.05 4.22 14.29
C VAL A 44 4.44 3.11 13.45
N GLN A 45 4.34 1.91 14.02
CA GLN A 45 3.73 0.76 13.36
C GLN A 45 2.21 0.91 13.23
N SER A 46 1.64 0.24 12.23
CA SER A 46 0.19 0.26 12.01
C SER A 46 -0.58 -0.51 13.09
N ASN A 47 -1.79 -0.03 13.39
CA ASN A 47 -2.76 -0.77 14.20
C ASN A 47 -3.43 -1.89 13.40
N TYR A 48 -3.45 -1.78 12.06
CA TYR A 48 -3.95 -2.83 11.17
C TYR A 48 -2.90 -3.93 11.06
N GLU A 49 -3.30 -5.16 11.38
CA GLU A 49 -2.39 -6.31 11.49
C GLU A 49 -1.70 -6.65 10.18
N ASP A 50 -2.45 -6.72 9.08
CA ASP A 50 -1.95 -6.94 7.72
C ASP A 50 -0.90 -5.91 7.29
N ILE A 51 -1.16 -4.61 7.53
CA ILE A 51 -0.21 -3.55 7.22
C ILE A 51 1.01 -3.62 8.13
N ARG A 52 0.83 -3.92 9.43
CA ARG A 52 1.94 -4.07 10.38
C ARG A 52 2.84 -5.23 10.00
N GLU A 53 2.29 -6.36 9.61
CA GLU A 53 3.06 -7.51 9.12
C GLU A 53 3.88 -7.15 7.88
N PHE A 54 3.28 -6.43 6.93
CA PHE A 54 4.01 -5.91 5.77
C PHE A 54 5.15 -4.95 6.18
N GLN A 55 4.90 -4.05 7.13
CA GLN A 55 5.93 -3.12 7.66
C GLN A 55 7.11 -3.86 8.29
N LEU A 56 6.90 -5.02 8.90
CA LEU A 56 7.96 -5.84 9.50
C LEU A 56 8.87 -6.53 8.46
N LYS A 57 8.40 -6.70 7.22
CA LYS A 57 9.14 -7.35 6.14
C LYS A 57 10.01 -6.38 5.34
N ILE A 58 9.71 -5.08 5.41
CA ILE A 58 10.46 -4.05 4.68
C ILE A 58 11.49 -3.39 5.58
N ASN A 59 12.59 -2.94 4.98
CA ASN A 59 13.53 -2.05 5.64
C ASN A 59 13.19 -0.60 5.30
N ARG A 60 12.72 0.16 6.30
CA ARG A 60 12.29 1.55 6.12
C ARG A 60 13.35 2.48 5.51
N ASN A 61 14.65 2.19 5.70
CA ASN A 61 15.73 3.06 5.25
C ASN A 61 15.98 2.97 3.73
N ASP A 62 15.35 2.00 3.06
CA ASP A 62 15.45 1.81 1.62
C ASP A 62 14.45 2.67 0.83
N TYR A 63 13.64 3.46 1.54
CA TYR A 63 12.49 4.18 0.97
C TYR A 63 12.55 5.67 1.28
N ASP A 64 12.24 6.50 0.29
CA ASP A 64 12.13 7.96 0.43
C ASP A 64 10.67 8.33 0.80
N PRO A 65 10.41 8.83 2.03
CA PRO A 65 9.07 9.20 2.46
C PRO A 65 8.55 10.49 1.81
N GLU A 66 9.39 11.30 1.15
CA GLU A 66 8.95 12.49 0.41
C GLU A 66 8.50 12.17 -1.02
N ASP A 67 8.94 11.04 -1.59
CA ASP A 67 8.52 10.58 -2.91
C ASP A 67 7.19 9.83 -2.86
N ILE A 68 6.15 10.37 -3.49
CA ILE A 68 4.85 9.70 -3.62
C ILE A 68 4.95 8.32 -4.29
N ASN A 69 5.93 8.12 -5.19
CA ASN A 69 6.11 6.85 -5.88
C ASN A 69 6.53 5.71 -4.93
N THR A 70 7.23 6.03 -3.84
CA THR A 70 7.53 5.08 -2.74
C THR A 70 6.25 4.41 -2.25
N TYR A 71 5.23 5.20 -1.95
CA TYR A 71 3.97 4.68 -1.42
C TYR A 71 3.16 3.92 -2.47
N ILE A 72 3.21 4.35 -3.72
CA ILE A 72 2.56 3.65 -4.84
C ILE A 72 3.20 2.26 -5.04
N GLU A 73 4.54 2.17 -4.98
CA GLU A 73 5.27 0.91 -5.09
C GLU A 73 4.99 0.00 -3.88
N LEU A 74 5.08 0.54 -2.67
CA LEU A 74 4.83 -0.21 -1.44
C LEU A 74 3.39 -0.73 -1.39
N PHE A 75 2.42 0.06 -1.83
CA PHE A 75 1.02 -0.40 -1.89
C PHE A 75 0.83 -1.54 -2.88
N ARG A 76 1.51 -1.48 -4.04
CA ARG A 76 1.49 -2.59 -4.99
C ARG A 76 2.04 -3.88 -4.36
N LYS A 77 3.22 -3.80 -3.74
CA LYS A 77 3.86 -4.94 -3.04
C LYS A 77 2.95 -5.50 -1.95
N TYR A 78 2.36 -4.62 -1.14
CA TYR A 78 1.38 -4.97 -0.13
C TYR A 78 0.18 -5.73 -0.72
N CYS A 79 -0.39 -5.25 -1.82
CA CYS A 79 -1.49 -5.96 -2.48
C CYS A 79 -1.06 -7.36 -2.95
N GLU A 80 0.16 -7.52 -3.48
CA GLU A 80 0.69 -8.80 -3.97
C GLU A 80 0.79 -9.80 -2.81
N GLU A 81 1.34 -9.38 -1.67
CA GLU A 81 1.49 -10.25 -0.48
C GLU A 81 0.16 -10.67 0.15
N VAL A 82 -0.83 -9.78 0.23
CA VAL A 82 -2.13 -10.12 0.85
C VAL A 82 -2.96 -11.08 -0.01
N ASN A 83 -2.58 -11.32 -1.26
CA ASN A 83 -3.23 -12.30 -2.14
C ASN A 83 -2.50 -13.65 -2.24
N GLU A 84 -1.33 -13.80 -1.61
CA GLU A 84 -0.61 -15.08 -1.48
C GLU A 84 -1.02 -15.83 -0.21
#